data_AF-A0A426ZPD2-F1
#
_entry.id   AF-A0A426ZPD2-F1
#
_cell.length_a   1.000
_cell.length_b   1.000
_cell.length_c   1.000
_cell.angle_alpha   90.00
_cell.angle_beta   90.00
_cell.angle_gamma   90.00
#
_symmetry.space_group_name_H-M   'P 1'
#
loop_
_entity.id
_entity.type
_entity.pdbx_description
1 polymer ?
#
loop_
_entity_poly.entity_id
_entity_poly.type
_entity_poly.pdbx_seq_one_letter_code
_entity_poly.pdbx_strand_id
1 'polypeptide(L)'
;MAKPWQGNPLSLLLLPSQVVLALPLLLSLRSAVESKCVLFNFGDSNSDTGGFAAGLGFYLGPPSGRQFFHKTTGRFGDGRLYIDFICEGLKMSYLSHYLESSGSNFSHGVNFAVVGAAVDLPGNPFPLSTQVLQFFHFKNRTRELMAEVTEKEFKDAVYSIDIGQNDLAKAFYLNLSYPQVLLKIPTMINKIEDAIKNDSQLDAFGCLLAYNDAAKAYNSGLRDLCEKMRQELKNAVIVYIDMFSIKYDLIANHTQYSKLYSTNCHI
;
A
#
# COMPACT_ATOMS: atom_id res chain seq x y z
N MET A 1 43.82 -32.65 12.39
CA MET A 1 44.14 -33.22 11.06
C MET A 1 43.03 -34.21 10.69
N ALA A 2 42.07 -33.75 9.88
CA ALA A 2 40.93 -34.55 9.41
C ALA A 2 41.18 -34.92 7.94
N LYS A 3 40.96 -36.19 7.58
CA LYS A 3 41.20 -36.75 6.25
C LYS A 3 40.17 -36.25 5.22
N PRO A 4 40.52 -36.09 3.93
CA PRO A 4 39.57 -35.74 2.88
C PRO A 4 38.74 -36.94 2.44
N TRP A 5 37.48 -36.67 2.11
CA TRP A 5 36.54 -37.58 1.47
C TRP A 5 36.96 -37.81 0.00
N GLN A 6 37.11 -39.06 -0.41
CA GLN A 6 37.32 -39.49 -1.80
C GLN A 6 36.19 -40.43 -2.21
N GLY A 7 35.38 -40.03 -3.20
CA GLY A 7 34.37 -40.86 -3.83
C GLY A 7 34.13 -40.36 -5.26
N ASN A 8 34.56 -41.17 -6.24
CA ASN A 8 34.49 -40.91 -7.68
C ASN A 8 33.10 -41.29 -8.27
N PRO A 9 32.79 -40.86 -9.51
CA PRO A 9 31.45 -40.89 -10.10
C PRO A 9 31.10 -42.26 -10.68
N LEU A 10 29.84 -42.67 -10.57
CA LEU A 10 29.30 -43.83 -11.30
C LEU A 10 28.38 -43.37 -12.43
N SER A 11 29.00 -43.31 -13.61
CA SER A 11 28.62 -43.93 -14.88
C SER A 11 27.12 -44.12 -15.20
N LEU A 12 26.71 -43.40 -16.25
CA LEU A 12 25.57 -43.65 -17.13
C LEU A 12 25.40 -45.15 -17.49
N LEU A 13 24.15 -45.60 -17.47
CA LEU A 13 23.67 -46.76 -18.23
C LEU A 13 22.63 -46.26 -19.24
N LEU A 14 22.96 -46.31 -20.53
CA LEU A 14 22.04 -46.11 -21.66
C LEU A 14 21.68 -47.48 -22.23
N LEU A 15 20.38 -47.80 -22.31
CA LEU A 15 19.82 -48.79 -23.23
C LEU A 15 18.43 -48.32 -23.72
N PRO A 16 17.97 -48.78 -24.90
CA PRO A 16 17.46 -47.90 -25.94
C PRO A 16 15.93 -47.83 -26.06
N SER A 17 15.47 -46.63 -26.44
CA SER A 17 14.31 -46.30 -27.27
C SER A 17 13.16 -47.31 -27.39
N GLN A 18 12.03 -47.02 -26.73
CA GLN A 18 10.73 -47.09 -27.40
C GLN A 18 10.03 -45.74 -27.33
N VAL A 19 9.85 -45.17 -28.51
CA VAL A 19 9.03 -44.00 -28.78
C VAL A 19 7.57 -44.41 -28.65
N VAL A 20 6.86 -43.84 -27.67
CA VAL A 20 5.40 -43.69 -27.74
C VAL A 20 5.13 -42.19 -27.64
N LEU A 21 4.97 -41.56 -28.79
CA LEU A 21 4.62 -40.15 -28.88
C LEU A 21 3.10 -40.01 -28.93
N ALA A 22 2.61 -39.22 -27.98
CA ALA A 22 1.41 -38.40 -28.01
C ALA A 22 0.03 -39.07 -27.90
N LEU A 23 -0.59 -38.90 -26.72
CA LEU A 23 -1.58 -37.82 -26.63
C LEU A 23 -1.41 -37.04 -25.29
N PRO A 24 -0.99 -35.77 -25.35
CA PRO A 24 -0.81 -34.90 -24.20
C PRO A 24 -2.12 -34.20 -23.87
N LEU A 25 -2.97 -34.73 -22.99
CA LEU A 25 -4.16 -33.98 -22.57
C LEU A 25 -4.84 -34.46 -21.28
N LEU A 26 -4.10 -34.76 -20.20
CA LEU A 26 -4.72 -34.91 -18.86
C LEU A 26 -3.93 -34.26 -17.71
N LEU A 27 -2.99 -33.35 -18.02
CA LEU A 27 -2.38 -32.44 -17.03
C LEU A 27 -2.95 -31.01 -17.11
N SER A 28 -4.04 -30.80 -17.83
CA SER A 28 -4.79 -29.53 -17.81
C SER A 28 -6.06 -29.61 -16.95
N LEU A 29 -5.94 -30.19 -15.75
CA LEU A 29 -6.52 -29.54 -14.58
C LEU A 29 -5.35 -28.84 -13.88
N ARG A 30 -4.75 -27.85 -14.56
CA ARG A 30 -4.29 -26.70 -13.80
C ARG A 30 -5.54 -26.28 -13.05
N SER A 31 -5.48 -26.39 -11.72
CA SER A 31 -6.33 -25.60 -10.83
C SER A 31 -6.60 -24.29 -11.57
N ALA A 32 -7.86 -23.91 -11.73
CA ALA A 32 -8.12 -22.49 -11.81
C ALA A 32 -7.43 -21.96 -10.56
N VAL A 33 -6.22 -21.40 -10.71
CA VAL A 33 -5.48 -20.83 -9.59
C VAL A 33 -6.38 -19.69 -9.22
N GLU A 34 -7.11 -19.90 -8.14
CA GLU A 34 -7.87 -18.86 -7.48
C GLU A 34 -6.91 -17.69 -7.37
N SER A 35 -7.22 -16.58 -8.04
CA SER A 35 -6.28 -15.47 -8.16
C SER A 35 -5.92 -15.04 -6.76
N LYS A 36 -4.62 -15.09 -6.44
CA LYS A 36 -4.11 -14.67 -5.15
C LYS A 36 -4.52 -13.22 -4.90
N CYS A 37 -5.09 -12.94 -3.73
CA CYS A 37 -5.36 -11.57 -3.33
C CYS A 37 -4.05 -10.86 -3.01
N VAL A 38 -3.81 -9.73 -3.65
CA VAL A 38 -2.64 -8.88 -3.44
C VAL A 38 -3.10 -7.49 -3.06
N LEU A 39 -2.45 -6.89 -2.06
CA LEU A 39 -2.75 -5.55 -1.57
C LEU A 39 -1.50 -4.68 -1.62
N PHE A 40 -1.59 -3.56 -2.33
CA PHE A 40 -0.59 -2.50 -2.31
C PHE A 40 -1.13 -1.32 -1.51
N ASN A 41 -0.44 -0.99 -0.42
CA ASN A 41 -0.86 0.10 0.47
C ASN A 41 0.11 1.28 0.39
N PHE A 42 -0.45 2.48 0.31
CA PHE A 42 0.24 3.76 0.33
C PHE A 42 -0.37 4.61 1.43
N GLY A 43 0.42 5.47 2.05
CA GLY A 43 -0.11 6.35 3.07
C GLY A 43 0.89 6.85 4.08
N ASP A 44 0.36 7.25 5.23
CA ASP A 44 1.12 7.83 6.32
C ASP A 44 1.24 6.90 7.54
N SER A 45 1.43 7.49 8.72
CA SER A 45 1.52 6.79 10.01
C SER A 45 0.32 5.90 10.34
N ASN A 46 -0.86 6.16 9.77
CA ASN A 46 -2.07 5.37 10.06
C ASN A 46 -1.97 3.93 9.54
N SER A 47 -1.16 3.71 8.50
CA SER A 47 -0.98 2.40 7.88
C SER A 47 0.48 1.97 7.78
N ASP A 48 1.44 2.76 8.28
CA ASP A 48 2.85 2.38 8.32
C ASP A 48 3.10 1.17 9.26
N THR A 49 3.46 0.04 8.66
CA THR A 49 3.71 -1.22 9.37
C THR A 49 5.13 -1.39 9.92
N GLY A 50 6.00 -0.36 9.81
CA GLY A 50 7.42 -0.39 10.18
C GLY A 50 8.38 0.22 9.15
N GLY A 51 7.86 0.76 8.05
CA GLY A 51 8.59 1.38 6.96
C GLY A 51 9.45 2.57 7.40
N PHE A 52 8.94 3.43 8.28
CA PHE A 52 9.74 4.54 8.83
C PHE A 52 10.97 4.04 9.61
N ALA A 53 10.78 3.04 10.49
CA ALA A 53 11.85 2.42 11.27
C ALA A 53 12.93 1.80 10.37
N ALA A 54 12.50 1.00 9.38
CA ALA A 54 13.40 0.38 8.43
C ALA A 54 14.13 1.42 7.54
N GLY A 55 13.40 2.42 7.04
CA GLY A 55 13.92 3.42 6.11
C GLY A 55 15.00 4.33 6.71
N LEU A 56 14.89 4.68 8.00
CA LEU A 56 15.89 5.49 8.70
C LEU A 56 16.86 4.66 9.54
N GLY A 57 16.72 3.33 9.56
CA GLY A 57 17.57 2.43 10.33
C GLY A 57 17.48 2.65 11.84
N PHE A 58 16.36 3.13 12.36
CA PHE A 58 16.18 3.39 13.79
C PHE A 58 15.23 2.38 14.44
N TYR A 59 15.49 2.09 15.72
CA TYR A 59 14.66 1.19 16.50
C TYR A 59 13.56 1.97 17.23
N LEU A 60 12.30 1.74 16.87
CA LEU A 60 11.15 2.24 17.63
C LEU A 60 10.74 1.18 18.65
N GLY A 61 11.07 1.38 19.93
CA GLY A 61 10.82 0.40 21.01
C GLY A 61 9.33 0.18 21.34
N PRO A 62 9.02 -0.69 22.32
CA PRO A 62 7.65 -0.90 22.78
C PRO A 62 6.93 0.42 23.13
N PRO A 63 5.62 0.56 22.83
CA PRO A 63 4.69 -0.55 22.58
C PRO A 63 4.55 -1.01 21.11
N SER A 64 5.26 -0.42 20.15
CA SER A 64 5.14 -0.62 18.69
C SER A 64 4.80 -2.03 18.19
N GLY A 65 3.50 -2.33 18.02
CA GLY A 65 2.94 -3.59 17.57
C GLY A 65 3.04 -4.76 18.56
N ARG A 66 3.70 -4.56 19.71
CA ARG A 66 4.09 -5.63 20.63
C ARG A 66 2.92 -6.38 21.22
N GLN A 67 1.78 -5.72 21.47
CA GLN A 67 0.62 -6.37 22.09
C GLN A 67 0.04 -7.47 21.22
N PHE A 68 0.01 -7.28 19.89
CA PHE A 68 -0.53 -8.26 18.96
C PHE A 68 0.54 -9.19 18.37
N PHE A 69 1.68 -8.63 17.94
CA PHE A 69 2.72 -9.38 17.24
C PHE A 69 3.72 -10.05 18.19
N HIS A 70 3.62 -9.79 19.50
CA HIS A 70 4.54 -10.26 20.55
C HIS A 70 6.02 -9.88 20.33
N LYS A 71 6.26 -8.96 19.39
CA LYS A 71 7.55 -8.34 19.10
C LYS A 71 7.32 -6.91 18.63
N THR A 72 8.36 -6.10 18.76
CA THR A 72 8.37 -4.76 18.18
C THR A 72 8.35 -4.84 16.66
N THR A 73 7.44 -4.10 16.00
CA THR A 73 7.33 -4.04 14.54
C THR A 73 7.65 -2.67 13.95
N GLY A 74 7.95 -1.67 14.77
CA GLY A 74 8.25 -0.30 14.29
C GLY A 74 7.01 0.54 13.97
N ARG A 75 5.82 0.07 14.34
CA ARG A 75 4.53 0.73 14.09
C ARG A 75 4.19 1.80 15.12
N PHE A 76 3.42 2.80 14.71
CA PHE A 76 2.86 3.80 15.62
C PHE A 76 1.53 3.32 16.20
N GLY A 77 1.63 2.37 17.13
CA GLY A 77 0.50 1.75 17.84
C GLY A 77 0.98 0.52 18.60
N ASP A 78 0.23 0.05 19.58
CA ASP A 78 0.61 -1.13 20.38
C ASP A 78 0.25 -2.47 19.74
N GLY A 79 -0.58 -2.47 18.71
CA GLY A 79 -1.04 -3.69 18.04
C GLY A 79 -1.24 -3.53 16.54
N ARG A 80 -2.40 -4.00 16.07
CA ARG A 80 -2.79 -3.96 14.65
C ARG A 80 -3.19 -2.55 14.23
N LEU A 81 -2.88 -2.22 12.98
CA LEU A 81 -3.38 -1.05 12.26
C LEU A 81 -4.59 -1.46 11.41
N TYR A 82 -5.35 -0.50 10.90
CA TYR A 82 -6.54 -0.79 10.08
C TYR A 82 -6.19 -1.67 8.86
N ILE A 83 -4.99 -1.50 8.31
CA ILE A 83 -4.51 -2.28 7.16
C ILE A 83 -4.34 -3.77 7.49
N ASP A 84 -4.06 -4.13 8.74
CA ASP A 84 -3.99 -5.54 9.16
C ASP A 84 -5.39 -6.17 9.18
N PHE A 85 -6.42 -5.41 9.58
CA PHE A 85 -7.81 -5.88 9.54
C PHE A 85 -8.30 -6.05 8.09
N ILE A 86 -7.84 -5.22 7.16
CA ILE A 86 -8.06 -5.42 5.72
C ILE A 86 -7.43 -6.76 5.29
N CYS A 87 -6.17 -7.03 5.70
CA CYS A 87 -5.51 -8.30 5.40
C CYS A 87 -6.28 -9.50 5.97
N GLU A 88 -6.76 -9.41 7.22
CA GLU A 88 -7.57 -10.46 7.85
C GLU A 88 -8.88 -10.71 7.10
N GLY A 89 -9.58 -9.64 6.71
CA GLY A 89 -10.82 -9.73 5.92
C GLY A 89 -10.60 -10.36 4.55
N LEU A 90 -9.45 -10.09 3.92
CA LEU A 90 -9.02 -10.67 2.65
C LEU A 90 -8.36 -12.06 2.81
N LYS A 91 -8.23 -12.57 4.04
CA LYS A 91 -7.59 -13.86 4.38
C LYS A 91 -6.16 -14.01 3.83
N MET A 92 -5.40 -12.91 3.87
CA MET A 92 -4.01 -12.85 3.38
C MET A 92 -3.02 -12.63 4.53
N SER A 93 -1.72 -12.85 4.27
CA SER A 93 -0.68 -12.49 5.24
C SER A 93 -0.57 -10.98 5.41
N TYR A 94 -0.21 -10.51 6.60
CA TYR A 94 0.10 -9.09 6.82
C TYR A 94 1.20 -8.60 5.88
N LEU A 95 1.09 -7.35 5.47
CA LEU A 95 2.02 -6.75 4.53
C LEU A 95 3.40 -6.53 5.14
N SER A 96 4.42 -6.85 4.35
CA SER A 96 5.79 -6.39 4.61
C SER A 96 5.94 -4.96 4.11
N HIS A 97 6.71 -4.15 4.83
CA HIS A 97 7.02 -2.78 4.43
C HIS A 97 8.11 -2.77 3.36
N TYR A 98 7.96 -1.92 2.34
CA TYR A 98 8.86 -1.85 1.19
C TYR A 98 10.32 -1.58 1.56
N LEU A 99 10.53 -0.75 2.59
CA LEU A 99 11.87 -0.29 3.01
C LEU A 99 12.64 -1.32 3.85
N GLU A 100 12.09 -2.50 4.10
CA GLU A 100 12.83 -3.58 4.77
C GLU A 100 13.73 -4.33 3.81
N SER A 101 14.99 -4.47 4.22
CA SER A 101 16.07 -5.05 3.45
C SER A 101 16.06 -6.58 3.41
N SER A 102 15.59 -7.23 4.47
CA SER A 102 15.64 -8.69 4.62
C SER A 102 14.48 -9.24 5.44
N GLY A 103 14.05 -10.47 5.12
CA GLY A 103 12.94 -11.13 5.80
C GLY A 103 11.55 -10.69 5.31
N SER A 104 11.49 -9.79 4.33
CA SER A 104 10.25 -9.36 3.70
C SER A 104 9.61 -10.48 2.87
N ASN A 105 8.30 -10.63 3.03
CA ASN A 105 7.46 -11.46 2.17
C ASN A 105 6.48 -10.54 1.42
N PHE A 106 6.69 -10.40 0.12
CA PHE A 106 5.88 -9.54 -0.76
C PHE A 106 4.87 -10.34 -1.59
N SER A 107 4.71 -11.62 -1.29
CA SER A 107 3.88 -12.53 -2.07
C SER A 107 2.41 -12.09 -2.10
N HIS A 108 1.91 -11.48 -1.02
CA HIS A 108 0.55 -10.93 -0.92
C HIS A 108 0.51 -9.40 -1.08
N GLY A 109 1.59 -8.79 -1.58
CA GLY A 109 1.69 -7.35 -1.77
C GLY A 109 2.61 -6.66 -0.78
N VAL A 110 2.59 -5.33 -0.81
CA VAL A 110 3.62 -4.46 -0.22
C VAL A 110 2.98 -3.25 0.42
N ASN A 111 3.51 -2.86 1.58
CA ASN A 111 3.16 -1.61 2.23
C ASN A 111 4.25 -0.55 1.98
N PHE A 112 3.89 0.51 1.25
CA PHE A 112 4.73 1.68 0.96
C PHE A 112 4.48 2.86 1.91
N ALA A 113 3.50 2.74 2.83
CA ALA A 113 3.19 3.80 3.78
C ALA A 113 4.36 4.09 4.73
N VAL A 114 4.58 5.37 5.02
CA VAL A 114 5.64 5.83 5.92
C VAL A 114 5.11 6.94 6.83
N VAL A 115 5.43 6.87 8.12
CA VAL A 115 5.08 7.89 9.11
C VAL A 115 5.46 9.29 8.64
N GLY A 116 4.52 10.22 8.81
CA GLY A 116 4.70 11.62 8.44
C GLY A 116 4.61 11.88 6.93
N ALA A 117 4.39 10.86 6.10
CA ALA A 117 4.17 11.04 4.67
C ALA A 117 3.01 12.01 4.40
N ALA A 118 3.18 12.78 3.36
CA ALA A 118 2.26 13.83 2.97
C ALA A 118 2.14 13.86 1.45
N VAL A 119 1.14 14.56 0.96
CA VAL A 119 1.01 14.75 -0.47
C VAL A 119 2.07 15.74 -0.97
N ASP A 120 2.19 16.87 -0.26
CA ASP A 120 2.95 18.01 -0.70
C ASP A 120 3.49 18.84 0.47
N LEU A 121 4.45 18.27 1.18
CA LEU A 121 5.20 18.98 2.20
C LEU A 121 6.67 19.09 1.81
N PRO A 122 7.22 20.32 1.71
CA PRO A 122 8.64 20.52 1.46
C PRO A 122 9.51 19.81 2.50
N GLY A 123 10.52 19.08 2.02
CA GLY A 123 11.44 18.31 2.87
C GLY A 123 10.88 16.99 3.39
N ASN A 124 9.67 16.59 2.98
CA ASN A 124 9.18 15.24 3.26
C ASN A 124 9.99 14.20 2.46
N PRO A 125 10.61 13.19 3.10
CA PRO A 125 11.42 12.20 2.40
C PRO A 125 10.59 11.15 1.66
N PHE A 126 9.33 10.93 2.06
CA PHE A 126 8.46 9.89 1.53
C PHE A 126 7.06 10.42 1.17
N PRO A 127 6.95 11.48 0.35
CA PRO A 127 5.65 11.95 -0.11
C PRO A 127 4.96 10.86 -0.93
N LEU A 128 3.65 10.99 -1.13
CA LEU A 128 2.87 10.01 -1.91
C LEU A 128 3.52 9.71 -3.27
N SER A 129 4.03 10.73 -3.97
CA SER A 129 4.74 10.56 -5.24
C SER A 129 5.94 9.63 -5.15
N THR A 130 6.75 9.74 -4.08
CA THR A 130 7.86 8.82 -3.83
C THR A 130 7.36 7.40 -3.58
N GLN A 131 6.28 7.22 -2.83
CA GLN A 131 5.71 5.89 -2.57
C GLN A 131 5.20 5.23 -3.87
N VAL A 132 4.61 6.01 -4.77
CA VAL A 132 4.21 5.54 -6.11
C VAL A 132 5.43 5.15 -6.96
N LEU A 133 6.50 5.95 -6.93
CA LEU A 133 7.76 5.59 -7.61
C LEU A 133 8.38 4.30 -7.05
N GLN A 134 8.30 4.09 -5.73
CA GLN A 134 8.72 2.85 -5.09
C GLN A 134 7.87 1.66 -5.57
N PHE A 135 6.57 1.83 -5.75
CA PHE A 135 5.71 0.81 -6.35
C PHE A 135 6.11 0.48 -7.78
N PHE A 136 6.35 1.47 -8.63
CA PHE A 136 6.82 1.21 -10.00
C PHE A 136 8.17 0.50 -10.02
N HIS A 137 9.10 0.90 -9.14
CA HIS A 137 10.37 0.20 -8.97
C HIS A 137 10.15 -1.25 -8.54
N PHE A 138 9.31 -1.50 -7.53
CA PHE A 138 8.96 -2.84 -7.05
C PHE A 138 8.36 -3.71 -8.17
N LYS A 139 7.40 -3.15 -8.93
CA LYS A 139 6.74 -3.85 -10.04
C LYS A 139 7.74 -4.24 -11.13
N ASN A 140 8.60 -3.32 -11.54
CA ASN A 140 9.65 -3.61 -12.52
C ASN A 140 10.63 -4.66 -12.00
N ARG A 141 11.05 -4.55 -10.74
CA ARG A 141 11.97 -5.53 -10.14
C ARG A 141 11.36 -6.91 -10.01
N THR A 142 10.07 -6.99 -9.69
CA THR A 142 9.31 -8.24 -9.62
C THR A 142 9.28 -8.94 -10.97
N ARG A 143 9.10 -8.20 -12.07
CA ARG A 143 9.16 -8.72 -13.44
C ARG A 143 10.54 -9.26 -13.79
N GLU A 144 11.60 -8.50 -13.50
CA GLU A 144 12.99 -8.89 -13.77
C GLU A 144 13.41 -10.16 -13.02
N LEU A 145 12.98 -10.27 -11.76
CA LEU A 145 13.33 -11.39 -10.89
C LEU A 145 12.42 -12.60 -11.05
N MET A 146 11.36 -12.51 -11.86
CA MET A 146 10.29 -13.50 -11.92
C MET A 146 9.75 -13.84 -10.52
N ALA A 147 9.61 -12.80 -9.69
CA ALA A 147 9.17 -12.94 -8.31
C ALA A 147 7.66 -13.25 -8.21
N GLU A 148 7.20 -13.51 -6.99
CA GLU A 148 5.92 -14.21 -6.73
C GLU A 148 4.64 -13.46 -7.14
N VAL A 149 4.71 -12.17 -7.48
CA VAL A 149 3.55 -11.38 -7.93
C VAL A 149 3.56 -11.24 -9.47
N THR A 150 2.57 -11.85 -10.10
CA THR A 150 2.35 -11.88 -11.56
C THR A 150 1.66 -10.61 -12.07
N GLU A 151 1.68 -10.39 -13.39
CA GLU A 151 0.94 -9.30 -14.04
C GLU A 151 -0.56 -9.34 -13.76
N LYS A 152 -1.13 -10.54 -13.66
CA LYS A 152 -2.54 -10.71 -13.30
C LYS A 152 -2.79 -10.21 -11.89
N GLU A 153 -1.93 -10.56 -10.94
CA GLU A 153 -2.06 -10.11 -9.55
C GLU A 153 -1.84 -8.60 -9.41
N PHE A 154 -0.91 -7.98 -10.17
CA PHE A 154 -0.84 -6.51 -10.23
C PHE A 154 -2.11 -5.87 -10.79
N LYS A 155 -2.73 -6.49 -11.80
CA LYS A 155 -3.95 -5.98 -12.42
C LYS A 155 -5.16 -6.10 -11.50
N ASP A 156 -5.29 -7.22 -10.80
CA ASP A 156 -6.44 -7.56 -9.97
C ASP A 156 -6.24 -7.17 -8.48
N ALA A 157 -5.10 -6.55 -8.15
CA ALA A 157 -4.76 -6.16 -6.78
C ALA A 157 -5.71 -5.10 -6.21
N VAL A 158 -5.80 -5.11 -4.88
CA VAL A 158 -6.38 -4.03 -4.09
C VAL A 158 -5.33 -2.94 -3.89
N TYR A 159 -5.72 -1.69 -4.12
CA TYR A 159 -4.87 -0.52 -3.88
C TYR A 159 -5.52 0.33 -2.79
N SER A 160 -4.78 0.59 -1.70
CA SER A 160 -5.22 1.39 -0.57
C SER A 160 -4.35 2.64 -0.46
N ILE A 161 -4.96 3.81 -0.30
CA ILE A 161 -4.27 5.09 -0.15
C ILE A 161 -4.93 5.87 1.00
N ASP A 162 -4.16 6.14 2.07
CA ASP A 162 -4.58 6.99 3.20
C ASP A 162 -3.53 8.06 3.47
N ILE A 163 -3.77 9.28 2.99
CA ILE A 163 -2.79 10.37 2.98
C ILE A 163 -3.49 11.75 2.92
N GLY A 164 -2.79 12.81 3.34
CA GLY A 164 -3.25 14.21 3.30
C GLY A 164 -3.44 14.86 4.67
N GLN A 165 -3.52 14.05 5.73
CA GLN A 165 -3.72 14.52 7.10
C GLN A 165 -2.53 15.32 7.60
N ASN A 166 -1.31 14.92 7.25
CA ASN A 166 -0.09 15.66 7.59
C ASN A 166 -0.03 17.02 6.90
N ASP A 167 -0.52 17.12 5.66
CA ASP A 167 -0.62 18.39 4.94
C ASP A 167 -1.56 19.38 5.65
N LEU A 168 -2.72 18.89 6.07
CA LEU A 168 -3.70 19.67 6.85
C LEU A 168 -3.16 20.05 8.23
N ALA A 169 -2.60 19.09 8.96
CA ALA A 169 -2.02 19.33 10.28
C ALA A 169 -0.92 20.40 10.19
N LYS A 170 -0.01 20.29 9.22
CA LYS A 170 1.06 21.27 9.03
C LYS A 170 0.52 22.66 8.70
N ALA A 171 -0.55 22.75 7.91
CA ALA A 171 -1.19 24.02 7.59
C ALA A 171 -1.70 24.73 8.86
N PHE A 172 -2.33 23.99 9.78
CA PHE A 172 -2.76 24.55 11.08
C PHE A 172 -1.59 24.84 12.03
N TYR A 173 -0.56 24.00 12.07
CA TYR A 173 0.66 24.27 12.86
C TYR A 173 1.37 25.56 12.43
N LEU A 174 1.24 25.95 11.17
CA LEU A 174 1.75 27.23 10.65
C LEU A 174 0.77 28.40 10.88
N ASN A 175 -0.21 28.24 11.77
CA ASN A 175 -1.23 29.22 12.13
C ASN A 175 -2.03 29.75 10.93
N LEU A 176 -2.20 28.94 9.88
CA LEU A 176 -3.14 29.29 8.83
C LEU A 176 -4.56 29.23 9.38
N SER A 177 -5.35 30.25 9.07
CA SER A 177 -6.76 30.27 9.37
C SER A 177 -7.50 29.17 8.60
N TYR A 178 -8.63 28.72 9.12
CA TYR A 178 -9.47 27.72 8.44
C TYR A 178 -9.74 28.05 6.95
N PRO A 179 -10.08 29.30 6.57
CA PRO A 179 -10.20 29.67 5.15
C PRO A 179 -8.91 29.48 4.34
N GLN A 180 -7.74 29.81 4.90
CA GLN A 180 -6.45 29.61 4.22
C GLN A 180 -6.10 28.14 4.04
N VAL A 181 -6.52 27.28 4.98
CA VAL A 181 -6.37 25.81 4.84
C VAL A 181 -7.27 25.29 3.72
N LEU A 182 -8.53 25.73 3.66
CA LEU A 182 -9.45 25.34 2.58
C LEU A 182 -8.92 25.66 1.19
N LEU A 183 -8.20 26.78 1.03
CA LEU A 183 -7.57 27.16 -0.25
C LEU A 183 -6.46 26.20 -0.70
N LYS A 184 -5.86 25.42 0.21
CA LYS A 184 -4.79 24.47 -0.13
C LYS A 184 -5.30 23.08 -0.52
N ILE A 185 -6.51 22.72 -0.10
CA ILE A 185 -7.11 21.41 -0.34
C ILE A 185 -7.17 21.04 -1.83
N PRO A 186 -7.58 21.93 -2.76
CA PRO A 186 -7.57 21.61 -4.19
C PRO A 186 -6.18 21.24 -4.71
N THR A 187 -5.15 21.97 -4.30
CA THR A 187 -3.76 21.68 -4.69
C THR A 187 -3.29 20.32 -4.19
N MET A 188 -3.64 19.95 -2.96
CA MET A 188 -3.31 18.62 -2.42
C MET A 188 -3.97 17.53 -3.27
N ILE A 189 -5.24 17.69 -3.62
CA ILE A 189 -5.94 16.68 -4.41
C ILE A 189 -5.44 16.57 -5.84
N ASN A 190 -5.10 17.69 -6.48
CA ASN A 190 -4.48 17.64 -7.80
C ASN A 190 -3.15 16.88 -7.76
N LYS A 191 -2.38 17.00 -6.68
CA LYS A 191 -1.13 16.25 -6.51
C LYS A 191 -1.36 14.77 -6.22
N ILE A 192 -2.43 14.40 -5.52
CA ILE A 192 -2.84 12.98 -5.39
C ILE A 192 -3.24 12.45 -6.77
N GLU A 193 -4.03 13.21 -7.52
CA GLU A 193 -4.46 12.86 -8.88
C GLU A 193 -3.26 12.69 -9.81
N ASP A 194 -2.31 13.64 -9.82
CA ASP A 194 -1.07 13.57 -10.59
C ASP A 194 -0.20 12.37 -10.17
N ALA A 195 -0.17 12.02 -8.88
CA ALA A 195 0.57 10.86 -8.39
C ALA A 195 -0.08 9.54 -8.82
N ILE A 196 -1.41 9.45 -8.83
CA ILE A 196 -2.15 8.25 -9.25
C ILE A 196 -2.17 8.09 -10.78
N LYS A 197 -2.31 9.20 -11.52
CA LYS A 197 -2.46 9.20 -12.98
C LYS A 197 -1.15 9.18 -13.76
N ASN A 198 -0.02 9.42 -13.11
CA ASN A 198 1.26 9.43 -13.83
C ASN A 198 1.67 8.04 -14.32
N ASP A 199 1.48 7.81 -15.62
CA ASP A 199 2.42 7.06 -16.46
C ASP A 199 2.91 7.89 -17.68
N SER A 200 2.50 9.17 -17.83
CA SER A 200 3.05 10.14 -18.81
C SER A 200 2.40 11.53 -18.68
N GLN A 201 3.16 12.63 -18.77
CA GLN A 201 2.71 14.02 -18.53
C GLN A 201 2.48 14.86 -19.81
N LEU A 202 1.52 15.81 -19.74
CA LEU A 202 1.20 16.98 -20.58
C LEU A 202 0.45 16.78 -21.92
N ASP A 203 -0.38 17.77 -22.29
CA ASP A 203 -0.87 17.91 -23.67
C ASP A 203 0.21 18.55 -24.57
N ALA A 204 -0.05 18.63 -25.88
CA ALA A 204 0.94 19.03 -26.87
C ALA A 204 1.51 20.45 -26.70
N PHE A 205 0.97 21.29 -25.80
CA PHE A 205 1.46 22.66 -25.58
C PHE A 205 1.51 23.12 -24.10
N GLY A 206 1.13 22.28 -23.13
CA GLY A 206 1.64 22.36 -21.75
C GLY A 206 1.12 23.48 -20.83
N CYS A 207 -0.20 23.77 -20.77
CA CYS A 207 -0.76 24.76 -19.83
C CYS A 207 -2.17 24.43 -19.26
N LEU A 208 -2.51 24.95 -18.06
CA LEU A 208 -3.80 24.81 -17.33
C LEU A 208 -4.34 26.17 -16.82
N LEU A 209 -5.66 26.45 -16.99
CA LEU A 209 -6.20 27.82 -16.98
C LEU A 209 -7.47 28.13 -16.12
N ALA A 210 -8.09 27.21 -15.34
CA ALA A 210 -9.41 27.49 -14.75
C ALA A 210 -9.58 27.02 -13.29
N TYR A 211 -9.29 27.88 -12.31
CA TYR A 211 -9.17 27.46 -10.90
C TYR A 211 -10.24 27.99 -9.92
N ASN A 212 -11.05 29.01 -10.24
CA ASN A 212 -11.98 29.57 -9.25
C ASN A 212 -13.40 29.00 -9.27
N ASP A 213 -13.80 28.27 -10.32
CA ASP A 213 -15.07 27.51 -10.34
C ASP A 213 -14.95 26.12 -9.67
N ALA A 214 -13.71 25.66 -9.43
CA ALA A 214 -13.38 24.31 -8.99
C ALA A 214 -13.77 23.99 -7.53
N ALA A 215 -13.95 24.99 -6.66
CA ALA A 215 -14.23 24.75 -5.22
C ALA A 215 -15.64 24.19 -4.95
N LYS A 216 -16.64 24.49 -5.81
CA LYS A 216 -17.96 23.85 -5.76
C LYS A 216 -18.01 22.56 -6.59
N ALA A 217 -17.13 22.44 -7.59
CA ALA A 217 -16.90 21.20 -8.33
C ALA A 217 -16.12 20.15 -7.52
N TYR A 218 -15.43 20.50 -6.44
CA TYR A 218 -14.57 19.62 -5.62
C TYR A 218 -15.32 18.50 -4.88
N ASN A 219 -16.41 18.82 -4.17
CA ASN A 219 -17.21 17.83 -3.42
C ASN A 219 -18.13 16.99 -4.30
N SER A 220 -18.43 17.48 -5.51
CA SER A 220 -18.98 16.68 -6.60
C SER A 220 -17.87 15.80 -7.18
N GLY A 221 -16.71 16.40 -7.46
CA GLY A 221 -15.56 15.85 -8.18
C GLY A 221 -14.88 14.67 -7.53
N LEU A 222 -14.84 14.53 -6.20
CA LEU A 222 -14.29 13.32 -5.56
C LEU A 222 -15.23 12.12 -5.72
N ARG A 223 -16.54 12.39 -5.71
CA ARG A 223 -17.59 11.42 -6.04
C ARG A 223 -17.59 11.12 -7.54
N ASP A 224 -17.56 12.14 -8.37
CA ASP A 224 -17.51 12.06 -9.83
C ASP A 224 -16.19 11.46 -10.33
N LEU A 225 -15.06 11.60 -9.62
CA LEU A 225 -13.79 10.96 -9.94
C LEU A 225 -13.83 9.48 -9.58
N CYS A 226 -14.39 9.12 -8.43
CA CYS A 226 -14.66 7.71 -8.13
C CYS A 226 -15.62 7.11 -9.18
N GLU A 227 -16.64 7.85 -9.63
CA GLU A 227 -17.56 7.43 -10.69
C GLU A 227 -16.92 7.40 -12.08
N LYS A 228 -16.10 8.39 -12.43
CA LYS A 228 -15.35 8.48 -13.70
C LYS A 228 -14.26 7.43 -13.77
N MET A 229 -13.51 7.19 -12.71
CA MET A 229 -12.54 6.11 -12.66
C MET A 229 -13.24 4.75 -12.69
N ARG A 230 -14.46 4.59 -12.15
CA ARG A 230 -15.29 3.40 -12.40
C ARG A 230 -15.68 3.26 -13.89
N GLN A 231 -15.84 4.38 -14.62
CA GLN A 231 -16.14 4.39 -16.05
C GLN A 231 -14.90 4.16 -16.95
N GLU A 232 -13.74 4.70 -16.58
CA GLU A 232 -12.47 4.61 -17.32
C GLU A 232 -11.75 3.28 -17.02
N LEU A 233 -11.70 2.90 -15.75
CA LEU A 233 -11.19 1.61 -15.30
C LEU A 233 -12.35 0.63 -15.19
N LYS A 234 -12.95 0.27 -16.33
CA LYS A 234 -14.10 -0.66 -16.38
C LYS A 234 -13.86 -2.02 -15.72
N ASN A 235 -12.60 -2.35 -15.48
CA ASN A 235 -12.17 -3.58 -14.84
C ASN A 235 -11.68 -3.38 -13.39
N ALA A 236 -11.79 -2.16 -12.83
CA ALA A 236 -11.42 -1.86 -11.45
C ALA A 236 -12.66 -1.48 -10.63
N VAL A 237 -12.72 -1.97 -9.39
CA VAL A 237 -13.73 -1.57 -8.41
C VAL A 237 -13.13 -0.49 -7.52
N ILE A 238 -13.77 0.68 -7.48
CA ILE A 238 -13.29 1.81 -6.69
C ILE A 238 -14.28 2.05 -5.55
N VAL A 239 -13.76 1.96 -4.33
CA VAL A 239 -14.51 2.13 -3.10
C VAL A 239 -13.97 3.37 -2.38
N TYR A 240 -14.85 4.32 -2.12
CA TYR A 240 -14.55 5.47 -1.27
C TYR A 240 -14.97 5.14 0.16
N ILE A 241 -14.05 5.34 1.11
CA ILE A 241 -14.30 5.13 2.54
C ILE A 241 -14.21 6.49 3.24
N ASP A 242 -15.31 6.93 3.85
CA ASP A 242 -15.34 8.15 4.64
C ASP A 242 -14.75 7.91 6.05
N MET A 243 -13.42 7.90 6.12
CA MET A 243 -12.72 7.72 7.38
C MET A 243 -12.97 8.84 8.39
N PHE A 244 -13.34 10.04 7.93
CA PHE A 244 -13.68 11.14 8.83
C PHE A 244 -14.95 10.82 9.61
N SER A 245 -16.03 10.45 8.92
CA SER A 245 -17.30 10.11 9.56
C SER A 245 -17.15 8.94 10.53
N ILE A 246 -16.38 7.91 10.17
CA ILE A 246 -16.10 6.77 11.07
C ILE A 246 -15.34 7.22 12.33
N LYS A 247 -14.27 8.00 12.18
CA LYS A 247 -13.48 8.50 13.33
C LYS A 247 -14.29 9.46 14.19
N TYR A 248 -15.07 10.34 13.57
CA TYR A 248 -15.92 11.29 14.27
C TYR A 248 -16.99 10.58 15.10
N ASP A 249 -17.68 9.61 14.50
CA ASP A 249 -18.70 8.81 15.20
C ASP A 249 -18.09 8.03 16.36
N LEU A 250 -16.91 7.43 16.18
CA LEU A 250 -16.20 6.74 17.26
C LEU A 250 -15.91 7.66 18.45
N ILE A 251 -15.54 8.92 18.20
CA ILE A 251 -15.26 9.91 19.25
C ILE A 251 -16.56 10.42 19.90
N ALA A 252 -17.52 10.85 19.07
CA ALA A 252 -18.77 11.44 19.51
C ALA A 252 -19.64 10.44 20.28
N ASN A 253 -19.66 9.18 19.83
CA ASN A 253 -20.44 8.09 20.39
C ASN A 253 -19.57 7.04 21.10
N HIS A 254 -18.42 7.45 21.63
CA HIS A 254 -17.45 6.54 22.25
C HIS A 254 -18.06 5.60 23.30
N THR A 255 -19.11 6.01 24.04
CA THR A 255 -19.77 5.16 25.03
C THR A 255 -20.44 3.93 24.40
N GLN A 256 -20.95 4.04 23.17
CA GLN A 256 -21.54 2.92 22.42
C GLN A 256 -20.48 1.89 22.03
N TYR A 257 -19.27 2.36 21.73
CA TYR A 257 -18.10 1.54 21.37
C TYR A 257 -17.26 1.10 22.58
N SER A 258 -17.39 1.79 23.72
CA SER A 258 -16.62 1.59 24.96
C SER A 258 -16.98 0.32 25.73
N LYS A 259 -18.09 -0.36 25.38
CA LYS A 259 -18.36 -1.71 25.90
C LYS A 259 -17.31 -2.75 25.47
N LEU A 260 -16.37 -2.37 24.59
CA LEU A 260 -15.24 -3.22 24.19
C LEU A 260 -13.89 -2.81 24.79
N TYR A 261 -13.67 -1.59 25.30
CA TYR A 261 -12.40 -1.22 25.96
C TYR A 261 -12.59 -0.12 27.02
N SER A 262 -12.35 -0.47 28.28
CA SER A 262 -12.12 0.47 29.37
C SER A 262 -10.71 1.05 29.24
N THR A 263 -10.58 2.22 28.63
CA THR A 263 -9.41 3.08 28.83
C THR A 263 -9.87 4.50 29.14
N ASN A 264 -9.66 4.89 30.40
CA ASN A 264 -9.81 6.25 30.88
C ASN A 264 -8.79 7.14 30.16
N CYS A 265 -9.19 7.85 29.11
CA CYS A 265 -8.48 9.04 28.65
C CYS A 265 -8.95 10.23 29.50
N HIS A 266 -8.20 10.57 30.55
CA HIS A 266 -8.27 11.91 31.13
C HIS A 266 -7.51 12.87 30.21
N ILE A 267 -8.22 13.89 29.74
CA ILE A 267 -7.70 15.03 28.97
C ILE A 267 -6.65 15.79 29.79
#